data_AF-A0A4Q3T7K4-F1
#
_entry.id   AF-A0A4Q3T7K4-F1
#
_cell.length_a   1.000
_cell.length_b   1.000
_cell.length_c   1.000
_cell.angle_alpha   90.00
_cell.angle_beta   90.00
_cell.angle_gamma   90.00
#
_symmetry.space_group_name_H-M   'P 1'
#
loop_
_entity.id
_entity.type
_entity.pdbx_description
1 polymer ?
#
loop_
_entity_poly.entity_id
_entity_poly.type
_entity_poly.pdbx_seq_one_letter_code
_entity_poly.pdbx_strand_id
1 'polypeptide(L)'
;DGDTSTNDSFVVIATNKASHTPVMSLDSAAGKSLLAAMREVALQLAHAIVRDGEGATKFIAVRVEGGKTGEECLKVAYAIAHSPLVKTAFFASDPNLGRILAAVGYAGIEDLDQTMIDLYLDDVHVAVRGGRNPAYREEDGQRVMKQTEITVRVVLGRGEVADTVWTCDFSHDYVTINADYRS
;
A
#
# COMPACT_ATOMS: atom_id res chain seq x y z
N ASP A 1 -6.96 9.43 -0.51
CA ASP A 1 -8.41 9.42 -0.84
C ASP A 1 -8.69 8.93 -2.25
N GLY A 2 -7.78 9.16 -3.20
CA GLY A 2 -7.91 8.72 -4.60
C GLY A 2 -7.98 9.90 -5.57
N ASP A 3 -8.00 11.13 -5.05
CA ASP A 3 -8.07 12.35 -5.84
C ASP A 3 -6.66 12.89 -6.08
N THR A 4 -6.17 12.78 -7.32
CA THR A 4 -4.86 13.33 -7.69
C THR A 4 -4.94 14.85 -7.79
N SER A 5 -4.03 15.55 -7.10
CA SER A 5 -4.05 17.01 -7.05
C SER A 5 -3.65 17.63 -8.39
N THR A 6 -4.19 18.83 -8.68
CA THR A 6 -3.77 19.65 -9.82
C THR A 6 -2.36 20.23 -9.67
N ASN A 7 -1.73 20.06 -8.50
CA ASN A 7 -0.49 20.75 -8.12
C ASN A 7 0.64 19.82 -7.67
N ASP A 8 0.46 18.49 -7.75
CA ASP A 8 1.50 17.53 -7.34
C ASP A 8 2.83 17.82 -8.05
N SER A 9 3.91 17.91 -7.27
CA SER A 9 5.24 18.29 -7.76
C SER A 9 6.34 17.65 -6.91
N PHE A 10 7.38 17.15 -7.56
CA PHE A 10 8.58 16.61 -6.90
C PHE A 10 9.83 17.17 -7.57
N VAL A 11 10.60 17.97 -6.85
CA VAL A 11 11.76 18.70 -7.39
C VAL A 11 13.04 18.28 -6.68
N VAL A 12 14.07 17.98 -7.47
CA VAL A 12 15.41 17.63 -6.97
C VAL A 12 16.40 18.67 -7.46
N ILE A 13 17.24 19.19 -6.56
CA ILE A 13 18.24 20.22 -6.88
C ILE A 13 19.62 19.72 -6.45
N ALA A 14 20.58 19.73 -7.38
CA ALA A 14 21.98 19.41 -7.10
C ALA A 14 22.82 20.70 -7.10
N THR A 15 23.41 21.03 -5.94
CA THR A 15 24.23 22.26 -5.79
C THR A 15 25.63 22.14 -6.37
N ASN A 16 26.07 20.91 -6.69
CA ASN A 16 27.42 20.58 -7.18
C ASN A 16 28.57 21.07 -6.28
N LYS A 17 28.35 21.16 -4.96
CA LYS A 17 29.35 21.63 -3.98
C LYS A 17 30.21 20.52 -3.36
N ALA A 18 29.84 19.25 -3.52
CA ALA A 18 30.61 18.14 -2.98
C ALA A 18 31.90 17.92 -3.79
N SER A 19 32.99 17.52 -3.13
CA SER A 19 34.31 17.38 -3.76
C SER A 19 34.52 16.08 -4.56
N HIS A 20 33.48 15.25 -4.71
CA HIS A 20 33.54 14.04 -5.52
C HIS A 20 33.35 14.36 -7.01
N THR A 21 33.80 13.47 -7.89
CA THR A 21 33.53 13.58 -9.33
C THR A 21 32.02 13.54 -9.59
N PRO A 22 31.49 14.30 -10.58
CA PRO A 22 30.09 14.22 -10.96
C PRO A 22 29.64 12.79 -11.28
N VAL A 23 28.44 12.45 -10.83
CA VAL A 23 27.80 11.16 -11.11
C VAL A 23 27.20 11.22 -12.51
N MET A 24 27.85 10.56 -13.48
CA MET A 24 27.45 10.60 -14.89
C MET A 24 26.59 9.41 -15.33
N SER A 25 26.42 8.39 -14.47
CA SER A 25 25.60 7.20 -14.76
C SER A 25 25.04 6.62 -13.47
N LEU A 26 23.75 6.25 -13.50
CA LEU A 26 23.07 5.57 -12.40
C LEU A 26 23.53 4.12 -12.22
N ASP A 27 24.17 3.51 -13.22
CA ASP A 27 24.71 2.15 -13.14
C ASP A 27 26.05 2.08 -12.42
N SER A 28 26.74 3.22 -12.31
CA SER A 28 27.99 3.35 -11.55
C SER A 28 27.76 3.13 -10.05
N ALA A 29 28.81 2.76 -9.31
CA ALA A 29 28.72 2.60 -7.86
C ALA A 29 28.23 3.89 -7.15
N ALA A 30 28.70 5.05 -7.59
CA ALA A 30 28.26 6.34 -7.08
C ALA A 30 26.80 6.65 -7.46
N GLY A 31 26.38 6.31 -8.68
CA GLY A 31 25.00 6.44 -9.15
C GLY A 31 24.01 5.59 -8.37
N LYS A 32 24.35 4.33 -8.11
CA LYS A 32 23.55 3.44 -7.28
C LYS A 32 23.43 3.95 -5.84
N SER A 33 24.51 4.50 -5.30
CA SER A 33 24.52 5.09 -3.95
C SER A 33 23.63 6.34 -3.88
N LEU A 34 23.71 7.22 -4.88
CA LEU A 34 22.85 8.40 -4.98
C LEU A 34 21.37 8.01 -5.09
N LEU A 35 21.04 7.07 -5.99
CA LEU A 35 19.67 6.59 -6.17
C LEU A 35 19.12 5.96 -4.88
N ALA A 36 19.91 5.15 -4.19
CA ALA A 36 19.51 4.53 -2.92
C ALA A 36 19.19 5.59 -1.87
N ALA A 37 20.08 6.58 -1.67
CA ALA A 37 19.87 7.66 -0.72
C ALA A 37 18.65 8.53 -1.07
N MET A 38 18.47 8.87 -2.36
CA MET A 38 17.30 9.62 -2.81
C MET A 38 16.00 8.84 -2.59
N ARG A 39 16.01 7.53 -2.87
CA ARG A 39 14.83 6.66 -2.68
C ARG A 39 14.47 6.53 -1.21
N GLU A 40 15.45 6.40 -0.32
CA GLU A 40 15.24 6.36 1.13
C GLU A 40 14.52 7.62 1.61
N VAL A 41 15.03 8.81 1.25
CA VAL A 41 14.41 10.09 1.62
C VAL A 41 13.01 10.22 1.01
N ALA A 42 12.84 9.89 -0.27
CA ALA A 42 11.55 9.96 -0.94
C ALA A 42 10.50 9.04 -0.28
N LEU A 43 10.88 7.81 0.08
CA LEU A 43 10.00 6.88 0.79
C LEU A 43 9.65 7.38 2.19
N GLN A 44 10.62 7.94 2.92
CA GLN A 44 10.37 8.53 4.23
C GLN A 44 9.33 9.66 4.14
N LEU A 45 9.46 10.56 3.17
CA LEU A 45 8.51 11.64 2.94
C LEU A 45 7.15 11.13 2.47
N ALA A 46 7.10 10.17 1.54
CA ALA A 46 5.86 9.56 1.10
C ALA A 46 5.10 8.88 2.25
N HIS A 47 5.80 8.15 3.11
CA HIS A 47 5.16 7.54 4.28
C HIS A 47 4.69 8.58 5.30
N ALA A 48 5.41 9.70 5.46
CA ALA A 48 4.98 10.80 6.32
C ALA A 48 3.67 11.40 5.83
N ILE A 49 3.53 11.64 4.51
CA ILE A 49 2.27 12.12 3.90
C ILE A 49 1.11 11.16 4.18
N VAL A 50 1.34 9.84 4.03
CA VAL A 50 0.27 8.85 4.28
C VAL A 50 -0.12 8.80 5.77
N ARG A 51 0.85 8.89 6.68
CA ARG A 51 0.58 8.94 8.14
C ARG A 51 -0.17 10.21 8.54
N ASP A 52 0.06 11.31 7.84
CA ASP A 52 -0.59 12.60 8.04
C ASP A 52 -1.81 12.81 7.12
N GLY A 53 -2.36 11.72 6.56
CA GLY A 53 -3.61 11.79 5.82
C GLY A 53 -4.73 12.37 6.70
N GLU A 54 -5.63 13.14 6.11
CA GLU A 54 -6.70 13.81 6.85
C GLU A 54 -7.55 12.81 7.66
N GLY A 55 -7.53 12.93 8.99
CA GLY A 55 -8.23 12.02 9.89
C GLY A 55 -7.66 10.59 9.93
N ALA A 56 -6.47 10.33 9.38
CA ALA A 56 -5.85 9.01 9.40
C ALA A 56 -5.50 8.57 10.83
N THR A 57 -5.79 7.32 11.15
CA THR A 57 -5.42 6.68 12.43
C THR A 57 -4.50 5.49 12.24
N LYS A 58 -4.42 4.97 11.00
CA LYS A 58 -3.62 3.79 10.66
C LYS A 58 -2.86 3.99 9.36
N PHE A 59 -1.62 3.51 9.36
CA PHE A 59 -0.77 3.38 8.18
C PHE A 59 -0.85 1.95 7.64
N ILE A 60 -1.16 1.81 6.36
CA ILE A 60 -1.37 0.52 5.72
C ILE A 60 -0.39 0.36 4.56
N ALA A 61 0.43 -0.69 4.59
CA ALA A 61 1.23 -1.12 3.46
C ALA A 61 0.50 -2.26 2.73
N VAL A 62 0.02 -2.01 1.51
CA VAL A 62 -0.58 -3.03 0.64
C VAL A 62 0.52 -3.59 -0.27
N ARG A 63 1.00 -4.79 0.05
CA ARG A 63 2.04 -5.49 -0.69
C ARG A 63 1.43 -6.60 -1.53
N VAL A 64 1.61 -6.52 -2.84
CA VAL A 64 1.11 -7.54 -3.77
C VAL A 64 2.31 -8.26 -4.38
N GLU A 65 2.28 -9.58 -4.32
CA GLU A 65 3.37 -10.46 -4.73
C GLU A 65 2.88 -11.53 -5.70
N GLY A 66 3.82 -12.15 -6.39
CA GLY A 66 3.53 -13.28 -7.27
C GLY A 66 2.75 -12.87 -8.51
N GLY A 67 2.88 -11.62 -8.97
CA GLY A 67 2.30 -11.18 -10.24
C GLY A 67 3.19 -11.48 -11.44
N LYS A 68 2.59 -11.50 -12.63
CA LYS A 68 3.24 -11.56 -13.95
C LYS A 68 3.96 -10.25 -14.28
N THR A 69 3.36 -9.12 -13.92
CA THR A 69 3.87 -7.77 -14.22
C THR A 69 3.62 -6.84 -13.04
N GLY A 70 4.36 -5.73 -12.97
CA GLY A 70 4.14 -4.73 -11.92
C GLY A 70 2.79 -4.02 -12.08
N GLU A 71 2.30 -3.88 -13.32
CA GLU A 71 1.00 -3.26 -13.58
C GLU A 71 -0.15 -4.03 -12.92
N GLU A 72 -0.17 -5.37 -12.99
CA GLU A 72 -1.22 -6.15 -12.32
C GLU A 72 -1.10 -6.11 -10.79
N CYS A 73 0.13 -6.12 -10.25
CA CYS A 73 0.35 -5.94 -8.81
C CYS A 73 -0.17 -4.58 -8.34
N LEU A 74 0.14 -3.51 -9.07
CA LEU A 74 -0.33 -2.16 -8.77
C LEU A 74 -1.86 -2.04 -8.90
N LYS A 75 -2.48 -2.66 -9.90
CA LYS A 75 -3.95 -2.71 -10.03
C LYS A 75 -4.61 -3.27 -8.76
N VAL A 76 -4.12 -4.40 -8.27
CA VAL A 76 -4.63 -5.01 -7.02
C VAL A 76 -4.34 -4.12 -5.81
N ALA A 77 -3.11 -3.59 -5.71
CA ALA A 77 -2.72 -2.76 -4.58
C ALA A 77 -3.58 -1.48 -4.49
N TYR A 78 -3.80 -0.79 -5.61
CA TYR A 78 -4.67 0.39 -5.68
C TYR A 78 -6.15 0.05 -5.46
N ALA A 79 -6.65 -1.09 -5.96
CA ALA A 79 -8.03 -1.51 -5.75
C ALA A 79 -8.35 -1.69 -4.25
N ILE A 80 -7.41 -2.25 -3.48
CA ILE A 80 -7.49 -2.35 -2.02
C ILE A 80 -7.32 -0.97 -1.39
N ALA A 81 -6.27 -0.23 -1.78
CA ALA A 81 -5.87 1.02 -1.15
C ALA A 81 -6.89 2.16 -1.31
N HIS A 82 -7.69 2.14 -2.38
CA HIS A 82 -8.74 3.12 -2.64
C HIS A 82 -10.14 2.67 -2.19
N SER A 83 -10.33 1.41 -1.80
CA SER A 83 -11.65 0.90 -1.43
C SER A 83 -12.16 1.53 -0.13
N PRO A 84 -13.28 2.28 -0.15
CA PRO A 84 -13.83 2.86 1.08
C PRO A 84 -14.24 1.79 2.11
N LEU A 85 -14.74 0.65 1.64
CA LEU A 85 -15.11 -0.47 2.51
C LEU A 85 -13.89 -1.07 3.19
N VAL A 86 -12.78 -1.26 2.47
CA VAL A 86 -11.54 -1.76 3.08
C VAL A 86 -10.98 -0.72 4.06
N LYS A 87 -10.90 0.55 3.66
CA LYS A 87 -10.36 1.63 4.51
C LYS A 87 -11.19 1.85 5.79
N THR A 88 -12.51 1.72 5.73
CA THR A 88 -13.38 1.78 6.93
C THR A 88 -13.24 0.55 7.81
N ALA A 89 -12.96 -0.64 7.24
CA ALA A 89 -12.64 -1.83 8.03
C ALA A 89 -11.31 -1.66 8.78
N PHE A 90 -10.30 -1.04 8.13
CA PHE A 90 -9.07 -0.65 8.82
C PHE A 90 -9.36 0.28 9.99
N PHE A 91 -10.11 1.37 9.78
CA PHE A 91 -10.47 2.31 10.85
C PHE A 91 -11.16 1.61 12.03
N ALA A 92 -12.15 0.76 11.74
CA ALA A 92 -12.88 -0.01 12.74
C ALA A 92 -12.05 -1.12 13.42
N SER A 93 -10.80 -1.33 12.97
CA SER A 93 -9.98 -2.48 13.35
C SER A 93 -10.68 -3.82 13.12
N ASP A 94 -11.53 -3.92 12.10
CA ASP A 94 -12.33 -5.10 11.74
C ASP A 94 -11.57 -5.95 10.69
N PRO A 95 -11.15 -7.20 10.99
CA PRO A 95 -10.41 -8.08 10.06
C PRO A 95 -11.33 -8.65 8.96
N ASN A 96 -11.99 -7.77 8.21
CA ASN A 96 -12.98 -8.12 7.19
C ASN A 96 -12.35 -8.61 5.89
N LEU A 97 -11.96 -9.88 5.87
CA LEU A 97 -11.27 -10.53 4.75
C LEU A 97 -12.07 -10.43 3.45
N GLY A 98 -13.39 -10.51 3.55
CA GLY A 98 -14.29 -10.46 2.39
C GLY A 98 -14.18 -9.15 1.62
N ARG A 99 -14.03 -8.01 2.31
CA ARG A 99 -13.84 -6.70 1.67
C ARG A 99 -12.52 -6.63 0.91
N ILE A 100 -11.44 -7.17 1.48
CA ILE A 100 -10.11 -7.19 0.84
C ILE A 100 -10.13 -8.10 -0.39
N LEU A 101 -10.65 -9.32 -0.26
CA LEU A 101 -10.76 -10.27 -1.38
C LEU A 101 -11.67 -9.76 -2.48
N ALA A 102 -12.79 -9.10 -2.14
CA ALA A 102 -13.64 -8.44 -3.13
C ALA A 102 -12.87 -7.36 -3.90
N ALA A 103 -12.05 -6.57 -3.21
CA ALA A 103 -11.21 -5.56 -3.86
C ALA A 103 -10.16 -6.15 -4.80
N VAL A 104 -9.54 -7.26 -4.42
CA VAL A 104 -8.66 -8.02 -5.32
C VAL A 104 -9.44 -8.51 -6.55
N GLY A 105 -10.66 -9.03 -6.35
CA GLY A 105 -11.50 -9.56 -7.41
C GLY A 105 -11.94 -8.52 -8.45
N TYR A 106 -12.21 -7.27 -8.04
CA TYR A 106 -12.58 -6.19 -8.97
C TYR A 106 -11.39 -5.38 -9.49
N ALA A 107 -10.14 -5.79 -9.24
CA ALA A 107 -8.93 -5.04 -9.61
C ALA A 107 -8.71 -4.83 -11.12
N GLY A 108 -9.54 -5.43 -11.98
CA GLY A 108 -9.45 -5.26 -13.44
C GLY A 108 -8.39 -6.15 -14.09
N ILE A 109 -8.15 -7.34 -13.52
CA ILE A 109 -7.34 -8.41 -14.12
C ILE A 109 -8.30 -9.48 -14.65
N GLU A 110 -8.42 -9.59 -15.97
CA GLU A 110 -9.44 -10.43 -16.62
C GLU A 110 -9.25 -11.94 -16.40
N ASP A 111 -8.00 -12.41 -16.41
CA ASP A 111 -7.64 -13.84 -16.27
C ASP A 111 -7.21 -14.19 -14.83
N LEU A 112 -7.67 -13.45 -13.82
CA LEU A 112 -7.31 -13.69 -12.42
C LEU A 112 -7.97 -14.96 -11.88
N ASP A 113 -7.15 -15.97 -11.56
CA ASP A 113 -7.62 -17.18 -10.87
C ASP A 113 -7.66 -16.94 -9.36
N GLN A 114 -8.86 -16.76 -8.82
CA GLN A 114 -9.08 -16.54 -7.39
C GLN A 114 -8.58 -17.70 -6.51
N THR A 115 -8.51 -18.92 -7.05
CA THR A 115 -8.10 -20.12 -6.28
C THR A 115 -6.60 -20.17 -6.02
N MET A 116 -5.83 -19.24 -6.60
CA MET A 116 -4.40 -19.09 -6.38
C MET A 116 -4.06 -18.01 -5.35
N ILE A 117 -5.05 -17.24 -4.89
CA ILE A 117 -4.83 -16.07 -4.05
C ILE A 117 -4.61 -16.48 -2.59
N ASP A 118 -3.51 -16.01 -2.00
CA ASP A 118 -3.34 -16.00 -0.55
C ASP A 118 -3.37 -14.56 -0.02
N LEU A 119 -3.93 -14.39 1.18
CA LEU A 119 -3.99 -13.11 1.88
C LEU A 119 -3.42 -13.24 3.28
N TYR A 120 -2.59 -12.27 3.67
CA TYR A 120 -2.01 -12.16 4.98
C TYR A 120 -2.26 -10.76 5.56
N LEU A 121 -2.48 -10.71 6.86
CA LEU A 121 -2.41 -9.50 7.67
C LEU A 121 -1.17 -9.62 8.56
N ASP A 122 -0.15 -8.82 8.28
CA ASP A 122 1.22 -9.00 8.79
C ASP A 122 1.68 -10.46 8.67
N ASP A 123 1.86 -11.14 9.81
CA ASP A 123 2.31 -12.52 9.93
C ASP A 123 1.17 -13.55 9.84
N VAL A 124 -0.09 -13.11 9.89
CA VAL A 124 -1.26 -13.98 9.98
C VAL A 124 -1.77 -14.34 8.58
N HIS A 125 -1.74 -15.63 8.24
CA HIS A 125 -2.28 -16.16 6.98
C HIS A 125 -3.80 -16.32 7.06
N VAL A 126 -4.54 -15.31 6.60
CA VAL A 126 -5.99 -15.18 6.81
C VAL A 126 -6.83 -15.82 5.69
N ALA A 127 -6.33 -15.85 4.46
CA ALA A 127 -6.98 -16.54 3.34
C ALA A 127 -5.98 -17.41 2.57
N VAL A 128 -6.40 -18.62 2.23
CA VAL A 128 -5.65 -19.58 1.42
C VAL A 128 -6.48 -20.00 0.21
N ARG A 129 -5.89 -19.96 -0.98
CA ARG A 129 -6.57 -20.35 -2.24
C ARG A 129 -7.93 -19.66 -2.45
N GLY A 130 -7.97 -18.35 -2.19
CA GLY A 130 -9.17 -17.51 -2.34
C GLY A 130 -10.24 -17.68 -1.26
N GLY A 131 -10.07 -18.62 -0.33
CA GLY A 131 -11.00 -18.87 0.77
C GLY A 131 -10.39 -18.57 2.13
N ARG A 132 -11.21 -18.44 3.18
CA ARG A 132 -10.72 -18.30 4.56
C ARG A 132 -9.78 -19.47 4.90
N ASN A 133 -8.62 -19.17 5.48
CA ASN A 133 -7.72 -20.22 5.96
C ASN A 133 -8.41 -21.02 7.09
N PRO A 134 -8.54 -22.37 6.98
CA PRO A 134 -9.16 -23.17 8.03
C PRO A 134 -8.47 -23.07 9.40
N ALA A 135 -7.17 -22.76 9.41
CA ALA A 135 -6.39 -22.56 10.64
C ALA A 135 -6.51 -21.13 11.21
N TYR A 136 -7.09 -20.18 10.45
CA TYR A 136 -7.18 -18.79 10.87
C TYR A 136 -8.23 -18.58 11.96
N ARG A 137 -7.78 -17.99 13.08
CA ARG A 137 -8.62 -17.59 14.21
C ARG A 137 -8.82 -16.08 14.17
N GLU A 138 -10.06 -15.65 14.36
CA GLU A 138 -10.44 -14.23 14.22
C GLU A 138 -9.66 -13.31 15.18
N GLU A 139 -9.32 -13.81 16.37
CA GLU A 139 -8.52 -13.08 17.35
C GLU A 139 -7.12 -12.69 16.85
N ASP A 140 -6.52 -13.49 15.95
CA ASP A 140 -5.20 -13.21 15.39
C ASP A 140 -5.28 -12.04 14.39
N GLY A 141 -6.30 -12.03 13.54
CA GLY A 141 -6.55 -10.93 12.63
C GLY A 141 -6.93 -9.65 13.39
N GLN A 142 -7.79 -9.79 14.39
CA GLN A 142 -8.19 -8.69 15.27
C GLN A 142 -7.00 -8.07 16.01
N ARG A 143 -6.03 -8.88 16.45
CA ARG A 143 -4.78 -8.41 17.05
C ARG A 143 -4.00 -7.54 16.07
N VAL A 144 -3.82 -8.01 14.83
CA VAL A 144 -3.11 -7.24 13.79
C VAL A 144 -3.84 -5.94 13.50
N MET A 145 -5.15 -6.00 13.31
CA MET A 145 -5.99 -4.86 12.95
C MET A 145 -6.05 -3.76 14.02
N LYS A 146 -5.74 -4.07 15.29
CA LYS A 146 -5.63 -3.07 16.37
C LYS A 146 -4.37 -2.21 16.29
N GLN A 147 -3.35 -2.64 15.55
CA GLN A 147 -2.12 -1.88 15.39
C GLN A 147 -2.36 -0.58 14.61
N THR A 148 -1.42 0.36 14.75
CA THR A 148 -1.40 1.61 13.96
C THR A 148 -0.70 1.44 12.63
N GLU A 149 0.15 0.41 12.47
CA GLU A 149 0.81 0.06 11.21
C GLU A 149 0.47 -1.39 10.86
N ILE A 150 -0.02 -1.61 9.65
CA ILE A 150 -0.50 -2.92 9.20
C ILE A 150 0.03 -3.18 7.79
N THR A 151 0.57 -4.38 7.57
CA THR A 151 0.87 -4.87 6.22
C THR A 151 -0.24 -5.79 5.75
N VAL A 152 -0.88 -5.45 4.64
CA VAL A 152 -1.79 -6.33 3.91
C VAL A 152 -1.00 -6.95 2.77
N ARG A 153 -0.74 -8.25 2.84
CA ARG A 153 0.05 -8.96 1.82
C ARG A 153 -0.84 -9.89 1.01
N VAL A 154 -0.89 -9.68 -0.30
CA VAL A 154 -1.64 -10.50 -1.26
C VAL A 154 -0.65 -11.24 -2.14
N VAL A 155 -0.78 -12.56 -2.25
CA VAL A 155 0.01 -13.37 -3.19
C VAL A 155 -0.91 -13.84 -4.30
N LEU A 156 -0.58 -13.49 -5.55
CA LEU A 156 -1.41 -13.82 -6.71
C LEU A 156 -1.12 -15.21 -7.30
N GLY A 157 0.07 -15.76 -7.08
CA GLY A 157 0.46 -17.11 -7.54
C GLY A 157 0.65 -17.24 -9.06
N ARG A 158 1.03 -16.16 -9.75
CA ARG A 158 1.07 -16.05 -11.21
C ARG A 158 2.46 -15.76 -11.79
N GLY A 159 3.43 -15.37 -10.97
CA GLY A 159 4.79 -14.99 -11.37
C GLY A 159 5.67 -14.65 -10.18
N GLU A 160 6.66 -13.77 -10.38
CA GLU A 160 7.66 -13.39 -9.36
C GLU A 160 7.67 -11.88 -9.06
N VAL A 161 6.83 -11.10 -9.74
CA VAL A 161 6.80 -9.64 -9.56
C VAL A 161 6.06 -9.29 -8.28
N ALA A 162 6.55 -8.25 -7.60
CA ALA A 162 5.93 -7.69 -6.42
C ALA A 162 5.99 -6.16 -6.43
N ASP A 163 4.94 -5.52 -5.94
CA ASP A 163 4.85 -4.07 -5.75
C ASP A 163 4.17 -3.74 -4.42
N THR A 164 4.34 -2.51 -3.95
CA THR A 164 3.74 -2.04 -2.70
C THR A 164 3.17 -0.64 -2.87
N VAL A 165 1.96 -0.45 -2.37
CA VAL A 165 1.28 0.85 -2.26
C VAL A 165 1.00 1.12 -0.79
N TRP A 166 1.15 2.37 -0.37
CA TRP A 166 0.85 2.81 0.99
C TRP A 166 -0.44 3.64 1.00
N THR A 167 -1.28 3.39 1.99
CA THR A 167 -2.54 4.12 2.20
C THR A 167 -2.80 4.26 3.69
N CYS A 168 -3.87 4.97 4.03
CA CYS A 168 -4.40 5.07 5.38
C CYS A 168 -5.79 4.42 5.48
N ASP A 169 -6.41 4.48 6.65
CA ASP A 169 -7.82 4.16 6.87
C ASP A 169 -8.77 5.28 6.39
N PHE A 170 -10.08 5.13 6.66
CA PHE A 170 -11.11 6.14 6.37
C PHE A 170 -11.96 6.32 7.63
N SER A 171 -11.70 7.41 8.36
CA SER A 171 -12.34 7.75 9.63
C SER A 171 -13.50 8.74 9.50
N HIS A 172 -14.16 9.02 10.61
CA HIS A 172 -15.13 10.13 10.69
C HIS A 172 -14.46 11.49 10.50
N ASP A 173 -13.26 11.69 11.03
CA ASP A 173 -12.55 12.98 10.97
C ASP A 173 -12.22 13.38 9.54
N TYR A 174 -11.92 12.41 8.65
CA TYR A 174 -11.78 12.69 7.21
C TYR A 174 -13.03 13.37 6.65
N VAL A 175 -14.22 12.87 7.00
CA VAL A 175 -15.50 13.44 6.56
C VAL A 175 -15.70 14.82 7.16
N THR A 176 -15.45 14.99 8.47
CA THR A 176 -15.60 16.28 9.15
C THR A 176 -14.69 17.35 8.54
N ILE A 177 -13.39 17.05 8.37
CA ILE A 177 -12.41 17.98 7.78
C ILE A 177 -12.86 18.44 6.40
N ASN A 178 -13.28 17.50 5.54
CA ASN A 178 -13.61 17.80 4.15
C ASN A 178 -15.02 18.37 3.94
N ALA A 179 -15.97 18.08 4.83
CA ALA A 179 -17.32 18.64 4.78
C ALA A 179 -17.36 20.09 5.31
N ASP A 180 -16.57 20.39 6.34
CA ASP A 180 -16.58 21.69 7.02
C ASP A 180 -15.55 22.70 6.48
N TYR A 181 -14.73 22.30 5.50
CA TYR A 181 -13.60 23.09 4.98
C TYR A 181 -13.98 24.47 4.43
N ARG A 182 -15.25 24.69 4.07
CA ARG A 182 -15.76 25.97 3.52
C ARG A 182 -16.92 26.55 4.33
N SER A 183 -17.16 26.04 5.54
CA SER A 183 -18.19 26.51 6.49
C SER A 183 -17.74 27.71 7.31
#